data_AF-A0A9W8CNP0-F1
#
_entry.id   AF-A0A9W8CNP0-F1
#
_cell.length_a   1.000
_cell.length_b   1.000
_cell.length_c   1.000
_cell.angle_alpha   90.00
_cell.angle_beta   90.00
_cell.angle_gamma   90.00
#
_symmetry.space_group_name_H-M   'P 1'
#
loop_
_entity.id
_entity.type
_entity.pdbx_description
1 polymer ?
#
loop_
_entity_poly.entity_id
_entity_poly.type
_entity_poly.pdbx_seq_one_letter_code
_entity_poly.pdbx_strand_id
1 'polypeptide(L)'
;MADAGVLVAYAAIGAMALAPIYTGSYASLSRLASSKKRSDKAQFAEYSDSEDEDDESESLSSEDAYWMPVYGSGALLTMFLVLKYLKSEWVTVLLSAYIALVGVAAVTQVAVCAAKRATGVKLPLFHVHLAHRARTIAHVQFTALHIGACAGAAVLTGFYLWSRNWVASNALGLAASFSAVALLRLDS
;
A
#
# COMPACT_ATOMS: atom_id res chain seq x y z
N MET A 1 -15.08 4.81 36.13
CA MET A 1 -14.62 3.46 35.72
C MET A 1 -14.72 3.45 34.21
N ALA A 2 -13.63 3.18 33.48
CA ALA A 2 -13.70 3.14 32.02
C ALA A 2 -14.70 2.06 31.61
N ASP A 3 -15.67 2.44 30.76
CA ASP A 3 -16.66 1.51 30.24
C ASP A 3 -15.94 0.42 29.41
N ALA A 4 -16.35 -0.84 29.57
CA ALA A 4 -15.67 -1.99 28.97
C ALA A 4 -15.54 -1.85 27.45
N GLY A 5 -16.53 -1.24 26.80
CA GLY A 5 -16.52 -0.97 25.36
C GLY A 5 -15.41 -0.01 24.92
N VAL A 6 -15.09 1.01 25.73
CA VAL A 6 -14.03 1.98 25.42
C VAL A 6 -12.66 1.32 25.53
N LEU A 7 -12.48 0.46 26.53
CA LEU A 7 -11.23 -0.27 26.74
C LEU A 7 -10.96 -1.27 25.61
N VAL A 8 -11.99 -1.97 25.14
CA VAL A 8 -11.91 -2.83 23.95
C VAL A 8 -11.57 -2.02 22.70
N ALA A 9 -12.17 -0.84 22.52
CA ALA A 9 -11.85 0.02 21.38
C ALA A 9 -10.37 0.42 21.38
N TYR A 10 -9.83 0.90 22.51
CA TYR A 10 -8.42 1.27 22.65
C TYR A 10 -7.47 0.10 22.42
N ALA A 11 -7.79 -1.08 22.96
CA ALA A 11 -7.01 -2.28 22.70
C ALA A 11 -7.02 -2.64 21.19
N ALA A 12 -8.18 -2.54 20.54
CA ALA A 12 -8.33 -2.84 19.12
C ALA A 12 -7.52 -1.88 18.23
N ILE A 13 -7.64 -0.56 18.42
CA ILE A 13 -6.85 0.41 17.64
C ILE A 13 -5.35 0.29 17.92
N GLY A 14 -4.95 0.01 19.17
CA GLY A 14 -3.55 -0.25 19.51
C GLY A 14 -2.99 -1.47 18.78
N ALA A 15 -3.72 -2.59 18.80
CA ALA A 15 -3.32 -3.80 18.08
C ALA A 15 -3.24 -3.59 16.56
N MET A 16 -4.22 -2.88 15.98
CA MET A 16 -4.26 -2.56 14.55
C MET A 16 -3.11 -1.64 14.14
N ALA A 17 -2.63 -0.75 15.01
CA ALA A 17 -1.46 0.09 14.75
C ALA A 17 -0.15 -0.72 14.81
N LEU A 18 -0.03 -1.62 15.79
CA LEU A 18 1.19 -2.43 15.97
C LEU A 18 1.42 -3.44 14.84
N ALA A 19 0.36 -3.96 14.21
CA ALA A 19 0.46 -4.97 13.16
C ALA A 19 1.27 -4.52 11.91
N PRO A 20 0.93 -3.40 11.23
CA PRO A 20 1.72 -2.91 10.10
C PRO A 20 3.13 -2.45 10.52
N ILE A 21 3.29 -1.91 11.74
CA ILE A 21 4.62 -1.51 12.26
C ILE A 21 5.52 -2.74 12.41
N TYR A 22 5.03 -3.80 13.06
CA TYR A 22 5.79 -5.03 13.26
C TYR A 22 6.13 -5.70 11.93
N THR A 23 5.16 -5.84 11.03
CA THR A 23 5.39 -6.46 9.72
C THR A 23 6.31 -5.65 8.83
N GLY A 24 6.23 -4.31 8.89
CA GLY A 24 7.18 -3.42 8.23
C GLY A 24 8.59 -3.58 8.79
N SER A 25 8.75 -3.54 10.11
CA SER A 25 10.05 -3.71 10.78
C SER A 25 10.68 -5.08 10.48
N TYR A 26 9.91 -6.17 10.56
CA TYR A 26 10.39 -7.51 10.25
C TYR A 26 10.82 -7.64 8.78
N ALA A 27 10.03 -7.06 7.86
CA ALA A 27 10.40 -7.01 6.45
C ALA A 27 11.72 -6.25 6.24
N SER A 28 11.95 -5.13 6.92
CA SER A 28 13.20 -4.37 6.83
C SER A 28 14.42 -5.15 7.33
N LEU A 29 14.30 -5.95 8.39
CA LEU A 29 15.40 -6.80 8.87
C LEU A 29 15.76 -7.93 7.89
N SER A 30 14.74 -8.56 7.30
CA SER A 30 14.96 -9.62 6.30
C SER A 30 15.72 -9.09 5.06
N ARG A 31 15.55 -7.81 4.73
CA ARG A 31 16.26 -7.12 3.64
C ARG A 31 17.71 -6.86 3.96
N LEU A 32 18.02 -6.37 5.17
CA LEU A 32 19.41 -6.16 5.59
C LEU A 32 20.19 -7.48 5.62
N ALA A 33 19.57 -8.56 6.08
CA ALA A 33 20.17 -9.90 6.07
C ALA A 33 20.39 -10.44 4.65
N SER A 34 19.44 -10.21 3.73
CA SER A 34 19.55 -10.62 2.32
C SER A 34 20.58 -9.80 1.54
N SER A 35 20.67 -8.49 1.78
CA SER A 35 21.68 -7.60 1.18
C SER A 35 23.09 -7.98 1.63
N LYS A 36 23.30 -8.27 2.93
CA LYS A 36 24.58 -8.79 3.43
C LYS A 36 24.98 -10.12 2.78
N LYS A 37 24.02 -11.03 2.58
CA LYS A 37 24.24 -12.32 1.90
C LYS A 37 24.52 -12.16 0.39
N ARG A 38 23.94 -11.15 -0.27
CA ARG A 38 24.27 -10.78 -1.67
C ARG A 38 25.68 -10.18 -1.75
N SER A 39 26.10 -9.32 -0.82
CA SER A 39 27.46 -8.76 -0.75
C SER A 39 28.53 -9.84 -0.58
N ASP A 40 28.31 -10.80 0.32
CA ASP A 40 29.25 -11.91 0.53
C ASP A 40 29.29 -12.89 -0.67
N LYS A 41 28.20 -12.99 -1.43
CA LYS A 41 28.11 -13.86 -2.63
C LYS A 41 28.62 -13.18 -3.90
N ALA A 42 28.49 -11.86 -4.02
CA ALA A 42 29.01 -11.07 -5.14
C ALA A 42 30.54 -11.07 -5.19
N GLN A 43 31.22 -11.24 -4.05
CA GLN A 43 32.68 -11.36 -4.01
C GLN A 43 33.21 -12.72 -4.56
N PHE A 44 32.33 -13.68 -4.88
CA PHE A 44 32.71 -15.03 -5.35
C PHE A 44 31.97 -15.50 -6.63
N ALA A 45 31.07 -14.70 -7.20
CA ALA A 45 30.22 -15.13 -8.32
C ALA A 45 30.45 -14.27 -9.59
N GLU A 46 31.62 -14.42 -10.22
CA GLU A 46 31.90 -13.86 -11.56
C GLU A 46 31.43 -14.78 -12.71
N TYR A 47 30.45 -15.67 -12.48
CA TYR A 47 29.87 -16.47 -13.56
C TYR A 47 28.52 -17.08 -13.15
N SER A 48 27.45 -16.28 -13.14
CA SER A 48 26.08 -16.81 -13.21
C SER A 48 25.17 -15.78 -13.83
N ASP A 49 24.67 -16.13 -15.01
CA ASP A 49 23.66 -15.45 -15.82
C ASP A 49 22.32 -15.40 -15.06
N SER A 50 22.11 -14.33 -14.30
CA SER A 50 20.82 -14.02 -13.67
C SER A 50 20.47 -12.57 -13.98
N GLU A 51 19.50 -12.40 -14.88
CA GLU A 51 18.74 -11.17 -15.16
C GLU A 51 17.94 -10.74 -13.92
N ASP A 52 18.61 -10.29 -12.85
CA ASP A 52 17.96 -9.57 -11.76
C ASP A 52 18.35 -8.09 -11.88
N GLU A 53 17.36 -7.28 -12.29
CA GLU A 53 17.41 -5.82 -12.38
C GLU A 53 18.13 -5.20 -11.18
N ASP A 54 19.03 -4.26 -11.48
CA ASP A 54 19.76 -3.46 -10.53
C ASP A 54 18.78 -2.60 -9.70
N ASP A 55 18.28 -3.14 -8.58
CA ASP A 55 17.63 -2.34 -7.52
C ASP A 55 18.70 -1.52 -6.79
N GLU A 56 19.26 -0.51 -7.48
CA GLU A 56 19.93 0.59 -6.82
C GLU A 56 18.86 1.36 -6.05
N SER A 57 18.93 1.29 -4.72
CA SER A 57 18.14 2.17 -3.86
C SER A 57 18.40 3.62 -4.30
N GLU A 58 17.40 4.27 -4.92
CA GLU A 58 17.49 5.67 -5.33
C GLU A 58 17.75 6.53 -4.09
N SER A 59 19.03 6.84 -3.87
CA SER A 59 19.47 7.74 -2.82
C SER A 59 19.08 9.15 -3.24
N LEU A 60 18.13 9.77 -2.53
CA LEU A 60 17.77 11.17 -2.74
C LEU A 60 19.03 12.04 -2.87
N SER A 61 19.17 12.73 -4.00
CA SER A 61 20.32 13.58 -4.24
C SER A 61 20.32 14.76 -3.27
N SER A 62 21.50 15.26 -2.91
CA SER A 62 21.67 16.47 -2.08
C SER A 62 20.87 17.66 -2.62
N GLU A 63 20.66 17.70 -3.94
CA GLU A 63 19.90 18.74 -4.63
C GLU A 63 18.38 18.61 -4.39
N ASP A 64 17.84 17.39 -4.38
CA ASP A 64 16.41 17.14 -4.09
C ASP A 64 16.06 17.48 -2.63
N ALA A 65 17.00 17.23 -1.71
CA ALA A 65 16.83 17.56 -0.30
C ALA A 65 16.67 19.08 -0.06
N TYR A 66 17.30 19.93 -0.88
CA TYR A 66 17.16 21.38 -0.76
C TYR A 66 15.78 21.90 -1.18
N TRP A 67 15.12 21.22 -2.12
CA TRP A 67 13.77 21.56 -2.56
C TRP A 67 12.68 21.06 -1.61
N MET A 68 12.97 20.08 -0.76
CA MET A 68 12.02 19.49 0.20
C MET A 68 11.28 20.54 1.07
N PRO A 69 11.94 21.55 1.67
CA PRO A 69 11.25 22.57 2.48
C PRO A 69 10.28 23.44 1.67
N VAL A 70 10.60 23.69 0.39
CA VAL A 70 9.76 24.50 -0.50
C VAL A 70 8.47 23.73 -0.83
N TYR A 71 8.60 22.46 -1.22
CA TYR A 71 7.43 21.60 -1.44
C TYR A 71 6.60 21.41 -0.17
N GLY A 72 7.25 21.22 0.99
CA GLY A 72 6.59 21.12 2.28
C GLY A 72 5.78 22.38 2.63
N SER A 73 6.38 23.55 2.45
CA SER A 73 5.70 24.85 2.67
C SER A 73 4.51 25.02 1.72
N GLY A 74 4.67 24.73 0.43
CA GLY A 74 3.59 24.79 -0.55
C GLY A 74 2.44 23.83 -0.24
N ALA A 75 2.75 22.60 0.18
CA ALA A 75 1.76 21.61 0.60
C ALA A 75 0.98 22.07 1.85
N LEU A 76 1.68 22.59 2.86
CA LEU A 76 1.07 23.13 4.08
C LEU A 76 0.17 24.34 3.78
N LEU A 77 0.63 25.26 2.93
CA LEU A 77 -0.14 26.42 2.51
C LEU A 77 -1.39 26.00 1.72
N THR A 78 -1.25 25.06 0.79
CA THR A 78 -2.39 24.53 0.02
C THR A 78 -3.41 23.87 0.95
N MET A 79 -2.96 23.04 1.89
CA MET A 79 -3.81 22.39 2.88
C MET A 79 -4.54 23.43 3.75
N PHE A 80 -3.84 24.48 4.19
CA PHE A 80 -4.44 25.58 4.94
C PHE A 80 -5.52 26.31 4.16
N LEU A 81 -5.29 26.63 2.88
CA LEU A 81 -6.26 27.29 2.03
C LEU A 81 -7.51 26.43 1.82
N VAL A 82 -7.34 25.13 1.57
CA VAL A 82 -8.46 24.19 1.44
C VAL A 82 -9.28 24.16 2.73
N LEU A 83 -8.66 24.05 3.90
CA LEU A 83 -9.40 24.02 5.16
C LEU A 83 -10.06 25.35 5.52
N LYS A 84 -9.45 26.49 5.13
CA LYS A 84 -9.96 27.82 5.46
C LYS A 84 -11.10 28.28 4.56
N TYR A 85 -11.01 28.02 3.25
CA TYR A 85 -11.95 28.55 2.27
C TYR A 85 -13.02 27.54 1.83
N LEU A 86 -12.78 26.24 2.00
CA LEU A 86 -13.75 25.23 1.63
C LEU A 86 -14.73 24.98 2.78
N LYS A 87 -16.03 24.90 2.47
CA LYS A 87 -17.04 24.59 3.50
C LYS A 87 -16.83 23.16 4.01
N SER A 88 -17.13 22.96 5.30
CA SER A 88 -16.99 21.66 5.99
C SER A 88 -17.66 20.48 5.26
N GLU A 89 -18.78 20.73 4.58
CA GLU A 89 -19.50 19.74 3.77
C GLU A 89 -18.65 19.22 2.60
N TRP A 90 -18.04 20.12 1.82
CA TRP A 90 -17.19 19.77 0.68
C TRP A 90 -15.91 19.05 1.11
N VAL A 91 -15.33 19.45 2.24
CA VAL A 91 -14.17 18.77 2.83
C VAL A 91 -14.52 17.32 3.19
N THR A 92 -15.69 17.10 3.80
CA THR A 92 -16.16 15.76 4.18
C THR A 92 -16.40 14.86 2.97
N VAL A 93 -16.99 15.42 1.90
CA VAL A 93 -17.21 14.70 0.64
C VAL A 93 -15.87 14.35 -0.01
N LEU A 94 -14.93 15.31 -0.09
CA LEU A 94 -13.60 15.10 -0.67
C LEU A 94 -12.83 14.01 0.07
N LEU A 95 -12.80 14.08 1.40
CA LEU A 95 -12.13 13.08 2.23
C LEU A 95 -12.79 11.69 2.10
N SER A 96 -14.12 11.64 2.04
CA SER A 96 -14.85 10.37 1.86
C SER A 96 -14.55 9.75 0.49
N ALA A 97 -14.48 10.57 -0.57
CA ALA A 97 -14.10 10.10 -1.91
C ALA A 97 -12.64 9.60 -1.95
N TYR A 98 -11.73 10.31 -1.27
CA TYR A 98 -10.33 9.90 -1.13
C TYR A 98 -10.21 8.54 -0.42
N ILE A 99 -10.83 8.40 0.76
CA ILE A 99 -10.84 7.15 1.52
C ILE A 99 -11.47 6.02 0.69
N ALA A 100 -12.50 6.32 -0.12
CA ALA A 100 -13.13 5.32 -0.96
C ALA A 100 -12.18 4.81 -2.06
N LEU A 101 -11.54 5.71 -2.80
CA LEU A 101 -10.60 5.33 -3.87
C LEU A 101 -9.39 4.56 -3.33
N VAL A 102 -8.73 5.11 -2.30
CA VAL A 102 -7.57 4.47 -1.69
C VAL A 102 -7.96 3.18 -0.98
N GLY A 103 -9.11 3.15 -0.31
CA GLY A 103 -9.62 1.97 0.38
C GLY A 103 -9.87 0.80 -0.56
N VAL A 104 -10.50 1.02 -1.72
CA VAL A 104 -10.71 -0.04 -2.72
C VAL A 104 -9.38 -0.58 -3.24
N ALA A 105 -8.44 0.29 -3.59
CA ALA A 105 -7.13 -0.11 -4.09
C ALA A 105 -6.36 -0.93 -3.03
N ALA A 106 -6.29 -0.42 -1.80
CA ALA A 106 -5.57 -1.05 -0.70
C ALA A 106 -6.15 -2.40 -0.30
N VAL A 107 -7.48 -2.49 -0.12
CA VAL A 107 -8.14 -3.75 0.24
C VAL A 107 -7.96 -4.78 -0.87
N THR A 108 -8.04 -4.37 -2.14
CA THR A 108 -7.82 -5.30 -3.27
C THR A 108 -6.41 -5.89 -3.23
N GLN A 109 -5.38 -5.06 -3.04
CA GLN A 109 -4.00 -5.54 -2.95
C GLN A 109 -3.79 -6.48 -1.76
N VAL A 110 -4.27 -6.10 -0.58
CA VAL A 110 -4.12 -6.91 0.63
C VAL A 110 -4.90 -8.22 0.51
N ALA A 111 -6.12 -8.19 -0.02
CA ALA A 111 -6.95 -9.38 -0.21
C ALA A 111 -6.31 -10.36 -1.19
N VAL A 112 -5.73 -9.86 -2.30
CA VAL A 112 -5.02 -10.73 -3.26
C VAL A 112 -3.75 -11.30 -2.64
N CYS A 113 -2.96 -10.50 -1.93
CA CYS A 113 -1.76 -10.98 -1.21
C CYS A 113 -2.12 -12.03 -0.16
N ALA A 114 -3.19 -11.81 0.60
CA ALA A 114 -3.69 -12.76 1.58
C ALA A 114 -4.18 -14.06 0.92
N ALA A 115 -4.94 -13.97 -0.17
CA ALA A 115 -5.44 -15.14 -0.91
C ALA A 115 -4.30 -15.97 -1.50
N LYS A 116 -3.27 -15.33 -2.07
CA LYS A 116 -2.06 -16.00 -2.58
C LYS A 116 -1.31 -16.72 -1.46
N ARG A 117 -1.15 -16.09 -0.29
CA ARG A 117 -0.51 -16.72 0.89
C ARG A 117 -1.34 -17.87 1.47
N ALA A 118 -2.66 -17.71 1.55
CA ALA A 118 -3.55 -18.70 2.17
C ALA A 118 -3.70 -19.97 1.33
N THR A 119 -3.79 -19.83 0.01
CA THR A 119 -3.93 -20.97 -0.89
C THR A 119 -2.61 -21.70 -1.14
N GLY A 120 -1.45 -21.02 -1.06
CA GLY A 120 -0.14 -21.63 -1.37
C GLY A 120 -0.01 -22.13 -2.81
N VAL A 121 -1.04 -21.93 -3.64
CA VAL A 121 -1.11 -22.39 -5.02
C VAL A 121 -0.47 -21.33 -5.92
N LYS A 122 0.50 -21.77 -6.74
CA LYS A 122 0.92 -21.03 -7.93
C LYS A 122 -0.27 -20.98 -8.90
N LEU A 123 -1.12 -19.97 -8.75
CA LEU A 123 -2.29 -19.81 -9.59
C LEU A 123 -1.85 -19.57 -11.05
N PRO A 124 -2.56 -20.15 -12.04
CA PRO A 124 -2.17 -20.04 -13.44
C PRO A 124 -2.22 -18.58 -13.88
N LEU A 125 -1.07 -18.06 -14.34
CA LEU A 125 -0.94 -16.76 -14.99
C LEU A 125 -1.73 -16.80 -16.32
N PHE A 126 -2.95 -16.26 -16.33
CA PHE A 126 -3.64 -15.98 -17.59
C PHE A 126 -2.94 -14.79 -18.28
N HIS A 127 -2.29 -15.06 -19.41
CA HIS A 127 -1.67 -14.06 -20.26
C HIS A 127 -2.74 -13.49 -21.20
N VAL A 128 -3.25 -12.28 -20.92
CA VAL A 128 -4.06 -11.54 -21.90
C VAL A 128 -3.10 -10.70 -22.74
N HIS A 129 -2.68 -11.23 -23.89
CA HIS A 129 -1.96 -10.46 -24.88
C HIS A 129 -2.95 -9.62 -25.68
N LEU A 130 -3.09 -8.34 -25.35
CA LEU A 130 -3.75 -7.39 -26.26
C LEU A 130 -2.70 -6.82 -27.20
N ALA A 131 -2.53 -7.49 -28.35
CA ALA A 131 -1.63 -7.05 -29.40
C ALA A 131 -2.39 -6.16 -30.39
N HIS A 132 -2.03 -4.88 -30.45
CA HIS A 132 -2.33 -4.02 -31.60
C HIS A 132 -1.03 -3.39 -32.10
N ARG A 133 -0.53 -3.91 -33.23
CA ARG A 133 0.51 -3.30 -34.08
C ARG A 133 1.78 -2.86 -33.32
N ALA A 134 2.49 -3.85 -32.77
CA ALA A 134 3.93 -3.80 -32.49
C ALA A 134 4.47 -2.80 -31.44
N ARG A 135 3.68 -2.42 -30.42
CA ARG A 135 4.20 -1.99 -29.10
C ARG A 135 3.29 -2.54 -28.00
N THR A 136 3.82 -3.42 -27.16
CA THR A 136 3.15 -3.97 -25.97
C THR A 136 3.17 -2.94 -24.85
N ILE A 137 2.08 -2.18 -24.68
CA ILE A 137 2.04 -1.01 -23.78
C ILE A 137 1.48 -1.35 -22.38
N ALA A 138 0.95 -2.57 -22.13
CA ALA A 138 0.43 -2.90 -20.80
C ALA A 138 0.49 -4.41 -20.48
N HIS A 139 1.30 -4.78 -19.49
CA HIS A 139 1.28 -6.09 -18.86
C HIS A 139 0.31 -6.08 -17.66
N VAL A 140 -0.98 -6.29 -17.89
CA VAL A 140 -1.96 -6.32 -16.80
C VAL A 140 -2.33 -7.77 -16.46
N GLN A 141 -1.75 -8.29 -15.38
CA GLN A 141 -2.02 -9.63 -14.86
C GLN A 141 -3.39 -9.67 -14.11
N PHE A 142 -4.51 -9.63 -14.83
CA PHE A 142 -5.84 -9.78 -14.22
C PHE A 142 -6.17 -11.26 -13.95
N THR A 143 -5.87 -11.75 -12.75
CA THR A 143 -6.46 -13.01 -12.24
C THR A 143 -7.93 -12.77 -11.87
N ALA A 144 -8.81 -13.77 -11.99
CA ALA A 144 -10.20 -13.69 -11.50
C ALA A 144 -10.29 -13.25 -10.01
N LEU A 145 -9.24 -13.55 -9.24
CA LEU A 145 -9.08 -13.07 -7.85
C LEU A 145 -8.98 -11.55 -7.73
N HIS A 146 -8.35 -10.84 -8.67
CA HIS A 146 -8.28 -9.38 -8.64
C HIS A 146 -9.66 -8.75 -8.87
N ILE A 147 -10.46 -9.31 -9.79
CA ILE A 147 -11.83 -8.86 -10.05
C ILE A 147 -12.72 -9.13 -8.85
N GLY A 148 -12.66 -10.35 -8.30
CA GLY A 148 -13.41 -10.72 -7.10
C GLY A 148 -13.01 -9.90 -5.87
N ALA A 149 -11.70 -9.68 -5.65
CA ALA A 149 -11.20 -8.85 -4.56
C ALA A 149 -11.58 -7.38 -4.73
N CYS A 150 -11.55 -6.84 -5.95
CA CYS A 150 -11.99 -5.48 -6.25
C CYS A 150 -13.48 -5.30 -5.98
N ALA A 151 -14.32 -6.24 -6.43
CA ALA A 151 -15.75 -6.22 -6.15
C ALA A 151 -16.02 -6.28 -4.63
N GLY A 152 -15.34 -7.18 -3.91
CA GLY A 152 -15.45 -7.27 -2.45
C GLY A 152 -14.98 -5.99 -1.74
N ALA A 153 -13.88 -5.39 -2.21
CA ALA A 153 -13.36 -4.13 -1.70
C ALA A 153 -14.33 -2.96 -1.93
N ALA A 154 -14.96 -2.89 -3.09
CA ALA A 154 -15.99 -1.91 -3.41
C ALA A 154 -17.22 -2.07 -2.50
N VAL A 155 -17.67 -3.30 -2.23
CA VAL A 155 -18.77 -3.57 -1.29
C VAL A 155 -18.40 -3.13 0.13
N LEU A 156 -17.21 -3.48 0.62
CA LEU A 156 -16.76 -3.08 1.95
C LEU A 156 -16.65 -1.56 2.09
N THR A 157 -16.17 -0.89 1.05
CA THR A 157 -16.03 0.57 1.01
C THR A 157 -17.38 1.26 0.92
N GLY A 158 -18.31 0.76 0.11
CA GLY A 158 -19.68 1.23 0.05
C GLY A 158 -20.40 1.05 1.39
N PHE A 159 -20.19 -0.08 2.06
CA PHE A 159 -20.70 -0.31 3.41
C PHE A 159 -20.15 0.70 4.41
N TYR A 160 -18.86 1.03 4.36
CA TYR A 160 -18.27 2.10 5.18
C TYR A 160 -18.93 3.46 4.91
N LEU A 161 -19.12 3.85 3.64
CA LEU A 161 -19.72 5.13 3.29
C LEU A 161 -21.18 5.25 3.77
N TRP A 162 -21.94 4.17 3.71
CA TRP A 162 -23.33 4.13 4.19
C TRP A 162 -23.42 4.13 5.71
N SER A 163 -22.73 3.19 6.36
CA SER A 163 -22.92 2.92 7.79
C SER A 163 -22.08 3.82 8.70
N ARG A 164 -21.04 4.47 8.15
CA ARG A 164 -20.00 5.20 8.91
C ARG A 164 -19.45 4.37 10.08
N ASN A 165 -19.45 3.05 9.93
CA ASN A 165 -19.00 2.13 10.97
C ASN A 165 -17.50 2.31 11.25
N TRP A 166 -17.16 2.47 12.54
CA TRP A 166 -15.78 2.64 12.97
C TRP A 166 -14.91 1.43 12.62
N VAL A 167 -15.45 0.20 12.72
CA VAL A 167 -14.73 -1.04 12.38
C VAL A 167 -14.36 -1.06 10.90
N ALA A 168 -15.31 -0.76 10.02
CA ALA A 168 -15.06 -0.73 8.58
C ALA A 168 -14.01 0.33 8.23
N SER A 169 -14.09 1.52 8.84
CA SER A 169 -13.07 2.57 8.68
C SER A 169 -11.67 2.11 9.09
N ASN A 170 -11.56 1.43 10.23
CA ASN A 170 -10.27 0.94 10.73
C ASN A 170 -9.74 -0.22 9.88
N ALA A 171 -10.61 -1.10 9.37
CA ALA A 171 -10.22 -2.15 8.43
C ALA A 171 -9.67 -1.59 7.11
N LEU A 172 -10.31 -0.56 6.55
CA LEU A 172 -9.80 0.17 5.38
C LEU A 172 -8.45 0.83 5.67
N GLY A 173 -8.31 1.48 6.83
CA GLY A 173 -7.05 2.09 7.26
C GLY A 173 -5.92 1.08 7.42
N LEU A 174 -6.20 -0.07 8.05
CA LEU A 174 -5.24 -1.15 8.23
C LEU A 174 -4.82 -1.76 6.88
N ALA A 175 -5.77 -1.99 5.97
CA ALA A 175 -5.44 -2.44 4.62
C ALA A 175 -4.57 -1.42 3.86
N ALA A 176 -4.88 -0.11 4.00
CA ALA A 176 -4.07 0.96 3.43
C ALA A 176 -2.65 0.99 4.01
N SER A 177 -2.47 0.78 5.31
CA SER A 177 -1.14 0.67 5.92
C SER A 177 -0.34 -0.51 5.38
N PHE A 178 -0.95 -1.69 5.25
CA PHE A 178 -0.27 -2.86 4.68
C PHE A 178 0.08 -2.69 3.19
N SER A 179 -0.82 -2.10 2.41
CA SER A 179 -0.59 -1.76 1.01
C SER A 179 0.52 -0.73 0.86
N ALA A 180 0.55 0.32 1.69
CA ALA A 180 1.62 1.31 1.70
C ALA A 180 2.98 0.70 2.03
N VAL A 181 3.05 -0.18 3.05
CA VAL A 181 4.27 -0.94 3.36
C VAL A 181 4.69 -1.82 2.18
N ALA A 182 3.74 -2.41 1.44
CA ALA A 182 4.04 -3.20 0.25
C ALA A 182 4.50 -2.36 -0.94
N LEU A 183 3.99 -1.13 -1.11
CA LEU A 183 4.43 -0.20 -2.16
C LEU A 183 5.85 0.30 -1.89
N LEU A 184 6.16 0.68 -0.65
CA LEU A 184 7.53 1.00 -0.23
C LEU A 184 8.50 -0.18 -0.40
N ARG A 185 7.98 -1.40 -0.57
CA ARG A 185 8.78 -2.58 -0.84
C ARG A 185 9.04 -2.85 -2.33
N LEU A 186 8.29 -2.22 -3.24
CA LEU A 186 8.37 -2.43 -4.69
C LEU A 186 9.26 -1.40 -5.39
N ASP A 187 9.68 -0.35 -4.68
CA ASP A 187 10.47 0.78 -5.19
C ASP A 187 11.92 0.71 -4.63
N SER A 188 12.38 -0.49 -4.25
CA SER A 188 13.63 -0.71 -3.49
C SER A 188 14.27 -2.08 -3.73
#